data_AF-A0A6C2C6S3-F1
#
_entry.id   AF-A0A6C2C6S3-F1
#
_cell.length_a   1.000
_cell.length_b   1.000
_cell.length_c   1.000
_cell.angle_alpha   90.00
_cell.angle_beta   90.00
_cell.angle_gamma   90.00
#
_symmetry.space_group_name_H-M   'P 1'
#
loop_
_entity.id
_entity.type
_entity.pdbx_description
1 polymer ?
#
loop_
_entity_poly.entity_id
_entity_poly.type
_entity_poly.pdbx_seq_one_letter_code
_entity_poly.pdbx_strand_id
1 'polypeptide(L)' 'MGIKHSDRHENFEMSTASFAIAMVPMIILSSGITTLMTAKAYRSIRLTNAKAKRIERRHRL' A
#
# COMPACT_ATOMS: atom_id res chain seq x y z
N MET A 1 -20.40 15.73 50.89
CA MET A 1 -20.39 14.60 49.94
C MET A 1 -19.73 15.06 48.66
N GLY A 2 -18.48 14.69 48.42
CA GLY A 2 -17.74 15.09 47.23
C GLY A 2 -18.05 14.15 46.06
N ILE A 3 -18.51 14.71 44.95
CA ILE A 3 -18.76 13.96 43.71
C ILE A 3 -17.39 13.57 43.14
N LYS A 4 -17.03 12.29 43.25
CA LYS A 4 -15.85 11.74 42.57
C LYS A 4 -16.18 11.61 41.08
N HIS A 5 -15.69 12.53 40.26
CA HIS A 5 -15.54 12.27 38.83
C HIS A 5 -14.51 11.16 38.68
N SER A 6 -14.98 9.97 38.31
CA SER A 6 -14.11 8.87 37.92
C SER A 6 -13.72 9.12 36.47
N ASP A 7 -12.62 9.85 36.26
CA ASP A 7 -11.94 9.91 34.98
C ASP A 7 -11.38 8.53 34.68
N ARG A 8 -12.21 7.67 34.10
CA ARG A 8 -11.76 6.42 33.51
C ARG A 8 -10.99 6.74 32.23
N HIS A 9 -9.74 7.15 32.39
CA HIS A 9 -8.71 6.84 31.40
C HIS A 9 -8.52 5.32 31.42
N GLU A 10 -9.47 4.58 30.85
CA GLU A 10 -9.26 3.17 30.55
C GLU A 10 -8.17 3.16 29.48
N ASN A 11 -6.95 2.80 29.89
CA ASN A 11 -5.87 2.47 28.97
C ASN A 11 -6.38 1.35 28.09
N PHE A 12 -6.94 1.70 26.93
CA PHE A 12 -7.45 0.77 25.95
C PHE A 12 -6.24 0.04 25.36
N GLU A 13 -5.76 -0.99 26.07
CA GLU A 13 -4.72 -1.89 25.58
C GLU A 13 -5.32 -2.66 24.41
N MET A 14 -5.08 -2.13 23.22
CA MET A 14 -5.60 -2.66 21.98
C MET A 14 -4.96 -4.02 21.72
N SER A 15 -5.74 -5.08 21.94
CA SER A 15 -5.31 -6.45 21.63
C SER A 15 -4.81 -6.54 20.19
N THR A 16 -3.78 -7.36 19.96
CA THR A 16 -3.21 -7.63 18.64
C THR A 16 -4.27 -7.96 17.59
N ALA A 17 -5.34 -8.67 18.00
CA ALA A 17 -6.46 -8.99 17.13
C ALA A 17 -7.28 -7.75 16.72
N SER A 18 -7.55 -6.85 17.67
CA SER A 18 -8.25 -5.58 17.40
C SER A 18 -7.41 -4.65 16.54
N PHE A 19 -6.09 -4.62 16.76
CA PHE A 19 -5.14 -3.89 15.92
C PHE A 19 -5.11 -4.41 14.48
N ALA A 20 -5.07 -5.73 14.30
CA ALA A 20 -5.11 -6.35 12.97
C ALA A 20 -6.38 -5.96 12.20
N ILE A 21 -7.54 -5.99 12.86
CA ILE A 21 -8.82 -5.58 12.26
C ILE A 21 -8.80 -4.09 11.89
N ALA A 22 -8.31 -3.22 12.78
CA ALA A 22 -8.22 -1.80 12.52
C ALA A 22 -7.28 -1.44 11.35
N MET A 23 -6.30 -2.30 11.06
CA MET A 23 -5.36 -2.12 9.94
C MET A 23 -5.91 -2.57 8.57
N VAL A 24 -7.00 -3.35 8.52
CA VAL A 24 -7.57 -3.86 7.26
C VAL A 24 -7.84 -2.76 6.22
N PRO A 25 -8.44 -1.61 6.57
CA PRO A 25 -8.68 -0.53 5.59
C PRO A 25 -7.38 0.00 4.97
N MET A 26 -6.32 0.16 5.77
CA MET A 26 -5.01 0.61 5.30
C MET A 26 -4.35 -0.42 4.37
N ILE A 27 -4.52 -1.70 4.66
CA ILE A 27 -4.03 -2.79 3.81
C ILE A 27 -4.76 -2.79 2.45
N ILE A 28 -6.08 -2.58 2.45
CA ILE A 28 -6.87 -2.49 1.21
C ILE A 28 -6.45 -1.27 0.38
N LEU A 29 -6.30 -0.10 0.99
CA LEU A 29 -5.87 1.10 0.25
C LEU A 29 -4.46 0.97 -0.32
N SER A 30 -3.51 0.48 0.49
CA SER A 30 -2.12 0.29 0.06
C SER A 30 -1.99 -0.74 -1.06
N SER A 31 -2.73 -1.85 -0.98
CA SER A 31 -2.75 -2.85 -2.06
C SER A 31 -3.32 -2.26 -3.36
N GLY A 32 -4.40 -1.49 -3.30
CA GLY A 32 -4.97 -0.81 -4.47
C GLY A 32 -3.98 0.15 -5.16
N ILE A 33 -3.28 0.98 -4.39
CA ILE A 33 -2.23 1.87 -4.91
C ILE A 33 -1.10 1.07 -5.55
N THR A 34 -0.66 0.00 -4.89
CA THR A 34 0.40 -0.88 -5.37
C THR A 34 0.02 -1.54 -6.70
N THR A 35 -1.22 -2.00 -6.85
CA THR A 35 -1.73 -2.58 -8.10
C THR A 35 -1.72 -1.55 -9.25
N LEU A 36 -2.15 -0.31 -8.98
CA LEU A 36 -2.12 0.77 -9.99
C LEU A 36 -0.70 1.12 -10.42
N MET A 37 0.23 1.21 -9.46
CA MET A 37 1.65 1.44 -9.72
C MET A 37 2.25 0.31 -10.55
N THR A 38 1.96 -0.94 -10.19
CA THR A 38 2.43 -2.13 -10.90
C THR A 38 1.93 -2.17 -12.34
N ALA A 39 0.65 -1.84 -12.56
CA ALA A 39 0.07 -1.78 -13.90
C ALA A 39 0.74 -0.71 -14.78
N LYS A 40 1.05 0.47 -14.21
CA LYS A 40 1.81 1.52 -14.92
C LYS A 40 3.25 1.07 -15.19
N ALA A 41 3.92 0.48 -14.22
CA ALA A 41 5.29 -0.01 -14.36
C ALA A 41 5.39 -1.06 -15.48
N TYR A 42 4.45 -2.00 -15.55
CA TYR A 42 4.42 -3.01 -16.61
C TYR A 42 4.30 -2.39 -18.01
N ARG A 43 3.47 -1.36 -18.18
CA ARG A 43 3.36 -0.62 -19.45
C ARG A 43 4.67 0.07 -19.81
N SER A 44 5.30 0.74 -18.85
CA SER A 44 6.59 1.40 -19.05
C SER A 44 7.68 0.41 -19.45
N ILE A 45 7.79 -0.72 -18.73
CA ILE A 45 8.75 -1.79 -19.06
C ILE A 45 8.51 -2.34 -20.46
N ARG A 46 7.25 -2.59 -20.83
CA ARG A 46 6.90 -3.09 -22.17
C ARG A 46 7.32 -2.11 -23.27
N LEU A 47 7.08 -0.81 -23.08
CA LEU A 47 7.48 0.22 -24.05
C LEU A 47 9.00 0.34 -24.15
N THR A 48 9.71 0.34 -23.02
CA THR A 48 11.17 0.35 -22.97
C THR A 48 11.76 -0.85 -23.69
N ASN A 49 11.22 -2.06 -23.44
CA ASN A 49 11.66 -3.29 -24.12
C ASN A 49 11.40 -3.24 -25.63
N ALA A 50 10.25 -2.71 -26.06
CA ALA A 50 9.96 -2.52 -27.48
C ALA A 50 10.94 -1.53 -28.14
N LYS A 51 11.28 -0.45 -27.44
CA LYS A 51 12.27 0.54 -27.91
C LYS A 51 13.66 -0.07 -27.99
N ALA A 52 14.10 -0.79 -26.96
CA ALA A 52 15.38 -1.50 -26.92
C ALA A 52 15.50 -2.50 -28.09
N LYS A 53 14.47 -3.32 -28.31
CA LYS A 53 14.43 -4.28 -29.43
C LYS A 53 14.47 -3.62 -30.81
N ARG A 54 13.93 -2.39 -30.95
CA ARG A 54 14.03 -1.62 -32.19
C ARG A 54 15.45 -1.09 -32.42
N ILE A 55 16.10 -0.62 -31.36
CA ILE A 55 17.49 -0.13 -31.41
C ILE A 55 18.43 -1.29 -31.75
N GLU A 56 18.28 -2.43 -31.09
CA GLU A 56 19.09 -3.63 -31.36
C GLU A 56 18.96 -4.09 -32.82
N ARG A 57 17.74 -4.08 -33.38
CA ARG A 57 17.52 -4.39 -34.80
C ARG A 57 18.14 -3.38 -35.76
N ARG A 58 18.26 -2.11 -35.38
CA ARG A 58 18.96 -1.10 -36.17
C ARG A 58 20.47 -1.20 -36.09
N HIS A 59 21.01 -1.75 -35.00
CA HIS A 59 22.46 -1.95 -34.84
C HIS A 59 22.96 -3.27 -35.46
N ARG A 60 22.07 -4.24 -35.70
CA ARG A 60 22.40 -5.51 -36.37
C ARG A 60 22.23 -5.49 -37.89
N LEU A 61 21.68 -4.41 -38.46
CA LEU A 61 21.60 -4.14 -39.91
C LEU A 61 22.69 -3.15 -40.27
#